data_AF-K0AYP9-F1
#
_entry.id   AF-K0AYP9-F1
#
_cell.length_a   1.000
_cell.length_b   1.000
_cell.length_c   1.000
_cell.angle_alpha   90.00
_cell.angle_beta   90.00
_cell.angle_gamma   90.00
#
_symmetry.space_group_name_H-M   'P 1'
#
loop_
_entity.id
_entity.type
_entity.pdbx_description
1 polymer ?
#
loop_
_entity_poly.entity_id
_entity_poly.type
_entity_poly.pdbx_seq_one_letter_code
_entity_poly.pdbx_strand_id
1 'polypeptide(L)'
;MMRKYFVNDLKLINEQELLDMAAIAQSTPGAIAVNISVLVGYRISGIIGAIISCIGTILPPLLILSIISFFYKAFRDNRFISAILKGMEAGVAATIVDLVIDMVQGILKEKNLLLTLMTPFTFLASFIFNVNVLIIIIFCSILCFIQTYIKSRRGGIEGE
;
A
#
# COMPACT_ATOMS: atom_id res chain seq x y z
N MET A 1 1.23 -13.12 8.64
CA MET A 1 1.12 -14.33 7.78
C MET A 1 2.44 -14.68 7.10
N MET A 2 3.02 -13.77 6.30
CA MET A 2 4.31 -13.97 5.59
C MET A 2 5.45 -14.47 6.50
N ARG A 3 5.65 -13.84 7.67
CA ARG A 3 6.63 -14.28 8.67
C ARG A 3 6.45 -15.74 9.09
N LYS A 4 5.21 -16.14 9.40
CA LYS A 4 4.91 -17.50 9.85
C LYS A 4 5.33 -18.51 8.77
N TYR A 5 4.97 -18.24 7.51
CA TYR A 5 5.25 -19.18 6.43
C TYR A 5 6.73 -19.20 6.01
N PHE A 6 7.34 -18.05 5.76
CA PHE A 6 8.69 -17.98 5.19
C PHE A 6 9.82 -18.08 6.21
N VAL A 7 9.60 -17.60 7.45
CA VAL A 7 10.62 -17.62 8.51
C VAL A 7 10.44 -18.84 9.41
N ASN A 8 9.21 -19.12 9.86
CA ASN A 8 9.00 -20.20 10.85
C ASN A 8 8.80 -21.57 10.20
N ASP A 9 7.91 -21.66 9.21
CA ASP A 9 7.53 -22.95 8.61
C ASP A 9 8.58 -23.43 7.58
N LEU A 10 8.94 -22.58 6.62
CA LEU A 10 9.86 -22.92 5.53
C LEU A 10 11.34 -22.62 5.83
N LYS A 11 11.64 -21.74 6.80
CA LYS A 11 13.00 -21.29 7.18
C LYS A 11 13.87 -20.86 5.98
N LEU A 12 13.26 -20.28 4.96
CA LEU A 12 13.95 -19.88 3.71
C LEU A 12 14.65 -18.52 3.85
N ILE A 13 14.15 -17.67 4.75
CA ILE A 13 14.65 -16.32 5.00
C ILE A 13 14.60 -16.03 6.49
N ASN A 14 15.57 -15.26 6.98
CA ASN A 14 15.58 -14.83 8.38
C ASN A 14 14.62 -13.64 8.59
N GLU A 15 14.27 -13.37 9.85
CA GLU A 15 13.35 -12.30 10.21
C GLU A 15 13.85 -10.92 9.77
N GLN A 16 15.14 -10.64 9.95
CA GLN A 16 15.76 -9.39 9.51
C GLN A 16 15.67 -9.23 7.99
N GLU A 17 15.94 -10.28 7.24
CA GLU A 17 15.85 -10.24 5.78
C GLU A 17 14.42 -10.00 5.29
N LEU A 18 13.42 -10.59 5.96
CA LEU A 18 12.03 -10.33 5.65
C LEU A 18 11.66 -8.86 5.93
N LEU A 19 12.17 -8.26 7.01
CA LEU A 19 11.94 -6.85 7.34
C LEU A 19 12.61 -5.94 6.31
N ASP A 20 13.85 -6.23 5.90
CA ASP A 20 14.56 -5.46 4.88
C ASP A 20 13.84 -5.54 3.53
N MET A 21 13.40 -6.74 3.13
CA MET A 21 12.60 -6.93 1.92
C MET A 21 11.27 -6.18 1.99
N ALA A 22 10.61 -6.18 3.15
CA ALA A 22 9.36 -5.44 3.35
C ALA A 22 9.59 -3.92 3.23
N ALA A 23 10.69 -3.40 3.80
CA ALA A 23 11.06 -2.00 3.68
C ALA A 23 11.32 -1.60 2.22
N ILE A 24 12.06 -2.42 1.47
CA ILE A 24 12.31 -2.19 0.03
C ILE A 24 10.99 -2.24 -0.76
N ALA A 25 10.15 -3.24 -0.49
CA ALA A 25 8.89 -3.43 -1.18
C ALA A 25 7.88 -2.30 -0.94
N GLN A 26 7.85 -1.75 0.27
CA GLN A 26 7.01 -0.61 0.65
C GLN A 26 7.54 0.72 0.09
N SER A 27 8.87 0.84 -0.07
CA SER A 27 9.50 2.03 -0.67
C SER A 27 9.30 2.09 -2.18
N THR A 28 9.03 0.95 -2.82
CA THR A 28 8.82 0.84 -4.27
C THR A 28 7.35 1.09 -4.61
N PRO A 29 7.01 1.88 -5.64
CA PRO A 29 5.63 2.05 -6.06
C PRO A 29 5.02 0.72 -6.50
N GLY A 30 3.79 0.43 -6.07
CA GLY A 30 3.05 -0.76 -6.48
C GLY A 30 2.44 -1.53 -5.31
N ALA A 31 1.97 -2.74 -5.59
CA ALA A 31 1.38 -3.61 -4.58
C ALA A 31 2.48 -4.27 -3.74
N ILE A 32 2.51 -3.95 -2.44
CA ILE A 32 3.51 -4.45 -1.48
C ILE A 32 3.64 -5.98 -1.57
N ALA A 33 2.50 -6.70 -1.65
CA ALA A 33 2.50 -8.17 -1.75
C ALA A 33 3.24 -8.70 -2.98
N VAL A 34 3.10 -8.03 -4.14
CA VAL A 34 3.78 -8.41 -5.39
C VAL A 34 5.27 -8.15 -5.27
N ASN A 35 5.63 -6.96 -4.78
CA ASN A 35 7.03 -6.56 -4.61
C ASN A 35 7.77 -7.52 -3.66
N ILE A 36 7.17 -7.91 -2.53
CA ILE A 36 7.78 -8.88 -1.61
C ILE A 36 7.88 -10.27 -2.27
N SER A 37 6.85 -10.73 -3.00
CA SER A 37 6.88 -12.01 -3.71
C SER A 37 8.05 -12.12 -4.69
N VAL A 38 8.31 -11.04 -5.43
CA VAL A 38 9.45 -10.94 -6.36
C VAL A 38 10.78 -10.93 -5.62
N LEU A 39 10.91 -10.16 -4.53
CA LEU A 39 12.13 -10.12 -3.70
C LEU A 39 12.44 -11.48 -3.06
N VAL A 40 11.43 -12.18 -2.55
CA VAL A 40 11.57 -13.53 -2.00
C VAL A 40 11.94 -14.54 -3.09
N GLY A 41 11.30 -14.46 -4.27
CA GLY A 41 11.69 -15.28 -5.44
C GLY A 41 13.13 -15.02 -5.87
N TYR A 42 13.55 -13.74 -5.87
CA TYR A 42 14.94 -13.36 -6.15
C TYR A 42 15.91 -13.95 -5.14
N ARG A 43 15.55 -13.95 -3.85
CA ARG A 43 16.40 -14.51 -2.80
C ARG A 43 16.59 -16.03 -2.94
N ILE A 44 15.56 -16.76 -3.35
CA ILE A 44 15.59 -18.23 -3.41
C ILE A 44 16.29 -18.74 -4.69
N SER A 45 16.05 -18.11 -5.85
CA SER A 45 16.58 -18.62 -7.14
C SER A 45 17.10 -17.52 -8.07
N GLY A 46 17.52 -16.39 -7.51
CA GLY A 46 18.06 -15.27 -8.28
C GLY A 46 17.06 -14.70 -9.27
N ILE A 47 17.56 -14.22 -10.41
CA ILE A 47 16.75 -13.56 -11.45
C ILE A 47 15.62 -14.46 -11.96
N ILE A 48 15.89 -15.77 -12.11
CA ILE A 48 14.89 -16.74 -12.58
C ILE A 48 13.74 -16.87 -11.57
N GLY A 49 14.07 -16.96 -10.28
CA GLY A 49 13.06 -16.99 -9.22
C GLY A 49 12.22 -15.72 -9.16
N ALA A 50 12.84 -14.55 -9.38
CA ALA A 50 12.13 -13.28 -9.45
C ALA A 50 11.10 -13.23 -10.59
N ILE A 51 11.48 -13.70 -11.79
CA ILE A 51 10.60 -13.74 -12.96
C ILE A 51 9.44 -14.71 -12.72
N ILE A 52 9.72 -15.92 -12.21
CA ILE A 52 8.69 -16.92 -11.94
C ILE A 52 7.72 -16.42 -10.87
N SER A 53 8.20 -15.83 -9.77
CA SER A 53 7.34 -15.26 -8.73
C SER A 53 6.51 -14.09 -9.26
N CYS A 54 7.07 -13.25 -10.12
CA CYS A 54 6.35 -12.14 -10.76
C CYS A 54 5.19 -12.67 -11.61
N ILE A 55 5.46 -13.59 -12.54
CA ILE A 55 4.45 -14.21 -13.40
C ILE A 55 3.43 -14.96 -12.54
N GLY A 56 3.87 -15.76 -11.57
CA GLY A 56 2.98 -16.51 -10.68
C GLY A 56 2.06 -15.63 -9.83
N THR A 57 2.44 -14.39 -9.55
CA THR A 57 1.62 -13.45 -8.78
C THR A 57 0.65 -12.66 -9.68
N ILE A 58 1.05 -12.31 -10.90
CA ILE A 58 0.26 -11.47 -11.82
C ILE A 58 -0.69 -12.30 -12.69
N LEU A 59 -0.28 -13.52 -13.08
CA LEU A 59 -1.04 -14.37 -13.99
C LEU A 59 -2.41 -14.77 -13.44
N PRO A 60 -2.58 -15.16 -12.15
CA PRO A 60 -3.89 -15.53 -11.63
C PRO A 60 -4.95 -14.40 -11.72
N PRO A 61 -4.70 -13.18 -11.21
CA PRO A 61 -5.67 -12.10 -11.35
C PRO A 61 -5.89 -11.70 -12.81
N LEU A 62 -4.86 -11.75 -13.66
CA LEU A 62 -5.00 -11.47 -15.08
C LEU A 62 -5.95 -12.46 -15.78
N LEU A 63 -5.80 -13.76 -15.50
CA LEU A 63 -6.67 -14.80 -16.05
C LEU A 63 -8.11 -14.64 -15.58
N ILE A 64 -8.32 -14.41 -14.28
CA ILE A 64 -9.65 -14.19 -13.71
C ILE A 64 -10.32 -12.98 -14.37
N LEU A 65 -9.60 -11.86 -14.47
CA LEU A 65 -10.12 -10.64 -15.11
C LEU A 65 -10.42 -10.86 -16.59
N SER A 66 -9.57 -11.60 -17.31
CA SER A 66 -9.77 -11.88 -18.73
C SER A 66 -11.03 -12.73 -18.96
N ILE A 67 -11.25 -13.76 -18.15
CA ILE A 67 -12.47 -14.59 -18.19
C ILE A 67 -13.71 -13.74 -17.91
N ILE A 68 -13.70 -12.96 -16.82
CA ILE A 68 -14.83 -12.09 -16.46
C ILE A 68 -15.11 -11.07 -17.57
N SER A 69 -14.06 -10.48 -18.15
CA SER A 69 -14.16 -9.51 -19.23
C SER A 69 -14.80 -10.11 -20.49
N PHE A 70 -14.43 -11.34 -20.86
CA PHE A 70 -14.99 -12.03 -22.03
C PHE A 70 -16.51 -12.22 -21.92
N PHE A 71 -16.99 -12.60 -20.73
CA PHE A 71 -18.42 -12.82 -20.47
C PHE A 71 -19.16 -11.56 -19.97
N TYR A 72 -18.48 -10.42 -19.89
CA TYR A 72 -19.00 -9.22 -19.25
C TYR A 72 -20.30 -8.70 -19.87
N LYS A 73 -20.47 -8.80 -21.21
CA LYS A 73 -21.72 -8.41 -21.87
C LYS A 73 -22.91 -9.29 -21.42
N ALA A 74 -22.72 -10.62 -21.41
CA ALA A 74 -23.73 -11.55 -20.95
C ALA A 74 -24.08 -11.37 -19.45
N PHE A 75 -23.09 -10.97 -18.64
CA PHE A 75 -23.28 -10.65 -17.22
C PHE A 75 -24.01 -9.32 -17.00
N ARG A 76 -23.78 -8.31 -17.85
CA ARG A 76 -24.42 -7.01 -17.72
C ARG A 76 -25.91 -7.05 -18.07
N ASP A 77 -26.30 -7.83 -19.06
CA ASP A 77 -27.70 -7.92 -19.53
C ASP A 77 -28.61 -8.63 -18.51
N ASN A 78 -28.03 -9.44 -17.61
CA ASN A 78 -28.76 -10.05 -16.51
C ASN A 78 -28.85 -9.12 -15.29
N ARG A 79 -30.08 -8.68 -14.98
CA ARG A 79 -30.37 -7.76 -13.87
C ARG A 79 -29.83 -8.23 -12.51
N PHE A 80 -29.84 -9.54 -12.24
CA PHE A 80 -29.33 -10.09 -10.97
C PHE A 80 -27.81 -9.95 -10.86
N ILE A 81 -27.10 -10.25 -11.94
CA ILE A 81 -25.63 -10.21 -11.96
C ILE A 81 -25.14 -8.76 -11.92
N SER A 82 -25.80 -7.86 -12.65
CA SER A 82 -25.54 -6.43 -12.58
C SER A 82 -25.72 -5.86 -11.16
N ALA A 83 -26.74 -6.31 -10.43
CA ALA A 83 -26.94 -5.92 -9.03
C ALA A 83 -25.82 -6.44 -8.11
N ILE A 84 -25.37 -7.69 -8.30
CA ILE A 84 -24.25 -8.26 -7.55
C ILE A 84 -22.95 -7.48 -7.82
N LEU A 85 -22.65 -7.15 -9.08
CA LEU A 85 -21.47 -6.37 -9.44
C LEU A 85 -21.45 -4.99 -8.78
N LYS A 86 -22.61 -4.30 -8.73
CA LYS A 86 -22.75 -3.05 -7.99
C LYS A 86 -22.53 -3.23 -6.47
N GLY A 87 -23.00 -4.35 -5.91
CA GLY A 87 -22.73 -4.69 -4.51
C GLY A 87 -21.24 -4.90 -4.23
N MET A 88 -20.53 -5.57 -5.14
CA MET A 88 -19.08 -5.75 -5.05
C MET A 88 -18.33 -4.42 -5.13
N GLU A 89 -18.75 -3.51 -6.02
CA GLU A 89 -18.19 -2.16 -6.13
C GLU A 89 -18.33 -1.38 -4.81
N ALA A 90 -19.49 -1.46 -4.16
CA ALA A 90 -19.69 -0.88 -2.84
C ALA A 90 -18.77 -1.51 -1.77
N GLY A 91 -18.54 -2.83 -1.84
CA GLY A 91 -17.59 -3.53 -0.97
C GLY A 91 -16.16 -3.04 -1.14
N VAL A 92 -15.71 -2.86 -2.39
CA VAL A 92 -14.37 -2.30 -2.69
C VAL A 92 -14.25 -0.88 -2.14
N ALA A 93 -15.28 -0.04 -2.32
CA ALA A 93 -15.29 1.30 -1.75
C ALA A 93 -15.17 1.29 -0.22
N ALA A 94 -15.88 0.37 0.46
CA ALA A 94 -15.77 0.20 1.90
C ALA A 94 -14.35 -0.22 2.34
N THR A 95 -13.72 -1.16 1.62
CA THR A 95 -12.33 -1.58 1.90
C THR A 95 -11.33 -0.44 1.69
N ILE A 96 -11.53 0.41 0.68
CA ILE A 96 -10.68 1.60 0.49
C ILE A 96 -10.82 2.56 1.67
N VAL A 97 -12.05 2.81 2.13
CA VAL A 97 -12.30 3.66 3.31
C VAL A 97 -11.65 3.08 4.56
N ASP A 98 -11.78 1.79 4.80
CA ASP A 98 -11.15 1.08 5.93
C ASP A 98 -9.63 1.25 5.91
N LEU A 99 -9.00 1.06 4.75
CA LEU A 99 -7.57 1.27 4.57
C LEU A 99 -7.14 2.71 4.85
N VAL A 100 -7.93 3.70 4.43
CA VAL A 100 -7.65 5.12 4.73
C VAL A 100 -7.77 5.38 6.23
N ILE A 101 -8.78 4.83 6.90
CA ILE A 101 -8.96 4.96 8.34
C ILE A 101 -7.76 4.38 9.09
N ASP A 102 -7.31 3.18 8.72
CA ASP A 102 -6.14 2.53 9.32
C ASP A 102 -4.87 3.40 9.17
N MET A 103 -4.65 3.99 8.00
CA MET A 103 -3.53 4.90 7.76
C MET A 103 -3.62 6.16 8.63
N VAL A 104 -4.80 6.78 8.73
CA VAL A 104 -5.03 7.97 9.57
C VAL A 104 -4.81 7.65 11.04
N GLN A 105 -5.32 6.52 11.54
CA GLN A 105 -5.08 6.08 12.91
C GLN A 105 -3.59 5.87 13.21
N GLY A 106 -2.82 5.36 12.22
CA GLY A 106 -1.37 5.28 12.31
C GLY A 106 -0.72 6.66 12.57
N ILE A 107 -1.14 7.67 11.82
CA ILE A 107 -0.65 9.06 11.97
C ILE A 107 -1.04 9.63 13.35
N LEU A 108 -2.29 9.42 13.79
CA LEU A 108 -2.78 9.92 15.08
C LEU A 108 -1.99 9.36 16.28
N LYS A 109 -1.50 8.12 16.18
CA LYS A 109 -0.70 7.48 17.24
C LYS A 109 0.67 8.13 17.45
N GLU A 110 1.22 8.82 16.45
CA GLU A 110 2.52 9.51 16.60
C GLU A 110 2.46 10.76 17.50
N LYS A 111 1.26 11.23 17.89
CA LYS A 111 1.02 12.41 18.75
C LYS A 111 1.69 13.71 18.28
N ASN A 112 2.09 13.79 17.01
CA ASN A 112 2.61 15.01 16.40
C ASN A 112 1.44 15.87 15.90
N LEU A 113 1.14 16.95 16.63
CA LEU A 113 -0.03 17.82 16.36
C LEU A 113 -0.04 18.37 14.92
N LEU A 114 1.14 18.63 14.34
CA LEU A 114 1.27 19.13 12.97
C LEU A 114 0.96 18.06 11.90
N LEU A 115 1.43 16.82 12.06
CA LEU A 115 1.12 15.72 11.14
C LEU A 115 -0.38 15.38 11.14
N THR A 116 -0.99 15.37 12.34
CA THR A 116 -2.43 15.21 12.51
C THR A 116 -3.23 16.32 11.83
N LEU A 117 -2.78 17.58 11.90
CA LEU A 117 -3.47 18.72 11.30
C LEU A 117 -3.28 18.79 9.77
N MET A 118 -2.14 18.32 9.24
CA MET A 118 -1.86 18.30 7.81
C MET A 118 -2.73 17.32 7.03
N THR A 119 -3.15 16.22 7.66
CA THR A 119 -3.97 15.17 7.02
C THR A 119 -5.36 15.68 6.56
N PRO A 120 -6.20 16.30 7.42
CA PRO A 120 -7.47 16.87 6.97
C PRO A 120 -7.26 18.11 6.08
N PHE A 121 -6.20 18.89 6.30
CA PHE A 121 -5.91 20.09 5.50
C PHE A 121 -5.61 19.76 4.03
N THR A 122 -4.77 18.74 3.79
CA THR A 122 -4.44 18.27 2.43
C THR A 122 -5.64 17.65 1.73
N PHE A 123 -6.47 16.90 2.47
CA PHE A 123 -7.73 16.38 1.93
C PHE A 123 -8.66 17.51 1.48
N LEU A 124 -8.85 18.53 2.32
CA LEU A 124 -9.66 19.71 1.98
C LEU A 124 -9.10 20.49 0.80
N ALA A 125 -7.77 20.71 0.78
CA ALA A 125 -7.10 21.43 -0.30
C ALA A 125 -7.23 20.69 -1.65
N SER A 126 -7.11 19.36 -1.64
CA SER A 126 -7.30 18.55 -2.83
C SER A 126 -8.76 18.55 -3.31
N PHE A 127 -9.71 18.31 -2.38
CA PHE A 127 -11.12 18.14 -2.71
C PHE A 127 -11.82 19.45 -3.12
N ILE A 128 -11.52 20.56 -2.45
CA ILE A 128 -12.20 21.85 -2.68
C ILE A 128 -11.48 22.68 -3.74
N PHE A 129 -10.15 22.78 -3.66
CA PHE A 129 -9.38 23.70 -4.51
C PHE A 129 -8.87 23.06 -5.81
N ASN A 130 -9.08 21.75 -6.04
CA ASN A 130 -8.55 21.02 -7.22
C ASN A 130 -7.07 21.31 -7.49
N VAL A 131 -6.29 21.58 -6.43
CA VAL A 131 -4.86 21.85 -6.55
C VAL A 131 -4.18 20.59 -7.04
N ASN A 132 -3.23 20.75 -7.95
CA ASN A 132 -2.45 19.61 -8.47
C ASN A 132 -1.82 18.84 -7.30
N VAL A 133 -2.15 17.54 -7.21
CA VAL A 133 -1.66 16.62 -6.17
C VAL A 133 -0.14 16.67 -6.05
N LEU A 134 0.57 16.91 -7.16
CA LEU A 134 2.03 17.07 -7.17
C LEU A 134 2.50 18.23 -6.27
N ILE A 135 1.81 19.37 -6.31
CA ILE A 135 2.15 20.56 -5.50
C ILE A 135 1.91 20.27 -4.02
N ILE A 136 0.80 19.58 -3.71
CA ILE A 136 0.44 19.17 -2.34
C ILE A 136 1.53 18.25 -1.77
N ILE A 137 1.97 17.25 -2.54
CA ILE A 137 3.03 16.33 -2.13
C ILE A 137 4.33 17.08 -1.84
N ILE A 138 4.78 17.94 -2.76
CA ILE A 138 6.04 18.70 -2.59
C ILE A 138 5.97 19.58 -1.33
N PHE A 139 4.86 20.30 -1.13
CA PHE A 139 4.69 21.16 0.05
C PHE A 139 4.69 20.38 1.36
N CYS A 140 3.97 19.25 1.40
CA CYS A 140 3.96 18.36 2.56
C CYS A 140 5.34 17.78 2.85
N SER A 141 6.08 17.34 1.83
CA SER A 141 7.45 16.85 1.98
C SER A 141 8.38 17.91 2.56
N ILE A 142 8.31 19.15 2.07
CA ILE A 142 9.12 20.26 2.59
C ILE A 142 8.77 20.56 4.05
N LEU A 143 7.49 20.71 4.37
CA LEU A 143 7.04 20.98 5.75
C LEU A 143 7.43 19.87 6.72
N CYS A 144 7.29 18.61 6.30
CA CYS A 144 7.64 17.45 7.11
C CYS A 144 9.16 17.37 7.33
N PHE A 145 9.96 17.67 6.30
CA PHE A 145 11.41 17.73 6.40
C PHE A 145 11.89 18.83 7.35
N ILE A 146 11.33 20.04 7.24
CA ILE A 146 11.64 21.18 8.13
C ILE A 146 11.31 20.83 9.59
N GLN A 147 10.15 20.24 9.85
CA GLN A 147 9.76 19.85 11.19
C GLN A 147 10.67 18.76 11.76
N THR A 148 11.00 17.74 10.97
CA THR A 148 11.96 16.69 11.37
C THR A 148 13.32 17.30 11.71
N TYR A 149 13.80 18.24 10.90
CA TYR A 149 15.08 18.90 11.14
C TYR A 149 15.06 19.75 12.43
N ILE A 150 13.98 20.50 12.68
CA ILE A 150 13.81 21.30 13.90
C ILE A 150 13.63 20.41 15.14
N LYS A 151 12.85 19.34 15.03
CA LYS A 151 12.62 18.38 16.13
C LYS A 151 13.89 17.59 16.45
N SER A 152 14.68 17.21 15.44
CA SER A 152 15.99 16.59 15.63
C SER A 152 16.98 17.52 16.34
N ARG A 153 16.90 18.85 16.12
CA ARG A 153 17.68 19.83 16.89
C ARG A 153 17.15 20.12 18.30
N ARG A 154 15.85 20.01 18.54
CA ARG A 154 15.24 20.21 19.87
C ARG A 154 15.29 18.97 20.77
N GLY A 155 15.28 17.77 20.18
CA GLY A 155 15.33 16.47 20.88
C GLY A 155 16.71 16.08 21.41
N GLY A 156 17.72 16.95 21.29
CA GLY A 156 19.00 16.81 22.01
C GLY A 156 18.96 17.28 23.47
N ILE A 157 17.79 17.67 24.01
CA ILE A 157 17.64 18.16 25.40
C ILE A 157 16.60 17.35 26.21
N GLU A 158 15.81 16.47 25.60
CA GLU A 158 14.88 15.58 26.32
C GLU A 158 15.22 14.11 26.03
N GLY A 159 16.41 13.71 26.47
CA GLY A 159 16.78 12.30 26.61
C GLY A 159 16.66 11.90 28.08
N GLU A 160 15.67 11.08 28.39
CA GLU A 160 15.69 9.90 29.28
C GLU A 160 14.30 9.25 29.30
#